data_AF-B2AUY4-F1
#
_entry.id   AF-B2AUY4-F1
#
_cell.length_a   1.000
_cell.length_b   1.000
_cell.length_c   1.000
_cell.angle_alpha   90.00
_cell.angle_beta   90.00
_cell.angle_gamma   90.00
#
_symmetry.space_group_name_H-M   'P 1'
#
loop_
_entity.id
_entity.type
_entity.pdbx_description
1 polymer ?
#
loop_
_entity_poly.entity_id
_entity_poly.type
_entity_poly.pdbx_seq_one_letter_code
_entity_poly.pdbx_strand_id
1 'polypeptide(L)'
;MSLFLDRRLYLERFQQDRPAQGDEYGCTLLQWPGATTGTLCRDHLTRATEITAFPESELTIVLAPIDDPSPDSLAGFEALVERYDIPGAFLEERTQGVLNSFGYIPEGPGSYCVWTHFLLKDIERNETSGAIEISTKPQRKPLNTRLVNYFRRMFLSSKAPTTTSAQQFEMHQPRMSYIETNKDDADDYLPSWTSRSFFLRVTNHGGNNARITLLCFEPSPFLEEELVNLPQRIDCSQIMANPFILLEMIMYDLYMQLDINLWELRDIFQVEQKHFGYLTANPTLPLADIDFSALHLLADYIIMLREGCHGLLSTVDAIVDHYQKYSTVEDAILRDKTYEAFKYRRRLVASTSERAGTFEKRINNLTTLFFNHISQQDNAMLMRDSSSVKAIAVVTLVFLPITTVATVCGSEFFYTRSEGGIRMDPTAWIMFGLSAVLSLVLLWMWNFYTQSLEEKFARGRRRAMNGRGKQDGKLVFSA
;
A
#
# COMPACT_ATOMS: atom_id res chain seq x y z
N MET A 1 -20.80 34.63 3.13
CA MET A 1 -20.19 33.32 3.36
C MET A 1 -20.13 32.66 1.99
N SER A 2 -19.02 32.78 1.26
CA SER A 2 -18.96 32.26 -0.12
C SER A 2 -19.05 30.73 -0.07
N LEU A 3 -19.83 30.16 -0.98
CA LEU A 3 -20.00 28.70 -1.14
C LEU A 3 -18.69 27.99 -1.52
N PHE A 4 -17.63 28.75 -1.85
CA PHE A 4 -16.29 28.30 -2.19
C PHE A 4 -15.30 29.15 -1.39
N LEU A 5 -14.34 28.53 -0.72
CA LEU A 5 -13.43 29.22 0.21
C LEU A 5 -12.62 30.32 -0.47
N ASP A 6 -12.29 31.36 0.31
CA ASP A 6 -11.46 32.47 -0.14
C ASP A 6 -9.99 32.01 -0.26
N ARG A 7 -9.45 32.04 -1.48
CA ARG A 7 -8.05 31.70 -1.77
C ARG A 7 -7.04 32.55 -0.99
N ARG A 8 -7.43 33.75 -0.55
CA ARG A 8 -6.55 34.65 0.22
C ARG A 8 -6.17 34.04 1.57
N LEU A 9 -7.12 33.35 2.22
CA LEU A 9 -6.88 32.68 3.51
C LEU A 9 -5.84 31.56 3.39
N TYR A 10 -5.77 30.92 2.22
CA TYR A 10 -4.74 29.91 1.93
C TYR A 10 -3.37 30.56 1.79
N LEU A 11 -3.24 31.58 0.95
CA LEU A 11 -1.97 32.26 0.68
C LEU A 11 -1.42 32.96 1.92
N GLU A 12 -2.28 33.58 2.73
CA GLU A 12 -1.91 34.23 4.00
C GLU A 12 -1.23 33.27 5.00
N ARG A 13 -1.57 31.97 4.98
CA ARG A 13 -0.94 30.96 5.85
C ARG A 13 0.55 30.81 5.57
N PHE A 14 0.97 30.93 4.32
CA PHE A 14 2.37 30.78 3.88
C PHE A 14 3.13 32.11 3.89
N GLN A 15 2.43 33.24 4.04
CA GLN A 15 3.03 34.57 4.13
C GLN A 15 3.71 34.86 5.48
N GLN A 16 3.45 34.06 6.52
CA GLN A 16 4.07 34.24 7.85
C GLN A 16 5.59 33.99 7.87
N ASP A 17 6.13 33.18 6.94
CA ASP A 17 7.55 32.81 6.85
C ASP A 17 8.26 33.36 5.61
N ARG A 18 7.88 34.56 5.16
CA ARG A 18 8.35 35.16 3.89
C ARG A 18 9.87 35.42 3.86
N PRO A 19 10.66 34.75 3.00
CA PRO A 19 11.97 35.23 2.58
C PRO A 19 11.76 36.31 1.52
N ALA A 20 12.64 37.30 1.48
CA ALA A 20 12.38 38.55 0.76
C ALA A 20 12.37 38.47 -0.78
N GLN A 21 12.68 37.34 -1.43
CA GLN A 21 12.94 37.36 -2.88
C GLN A 21 13.07 35.99 -3.60
N GLY A 22 12.31 34.96 -3.20
CA GLY A 22 12.30 33.69 -3.94
C GLY A 22 11.26 33.69 -5.07
N ASP A 23 11.70 33.54 -6.32
CA ASP A 23 10.86 33.23 -7.50
C ASP A 23 11.49 32.07 -8.27
N GLU A 24 11.89 31.02 -7.55
CA GLU A 24 12.47 29.81 -8.14
C GLU A 24 11.37 28.80 -8.53
N TYR A 25 10.25 29.28 -9.08
CA TYR A 25 9.16 28.42 -9.56
C TYR A 25 9.17 28.38 -11.10
N GLY A 26 9.95 27.46 -11.66
CA GLY A 26 10.00 27.26 -13.10
C GLY A 26 8.81 26.45 -13.62
N CYS A 27 8.20 26.84 -14.74
CA CYS A 27 7.11 26.10 -15.37
C CYS A 27 7.33 26.00 -16.89
N THR A 28 6.70 25.01 -17.52
CA THR A 28 6.74 24.85 -18.98
C THR A 28 5.38 25.20 -19.56
N LEU A 29 5.37 26.11 -20.51
CA LEU A 29 4.19 26.58 -21.21
C LEU A 29 4.12 25.94 -22.60
N LEU A 30 2.99 25.31 -22.91
CA LEU A 30 2.66 24.78 -24.22
C LEU A 30 1.45 25.55 -24.75
N GLN A 31 1.65 26.30 -25.83
CA GLN A 31 0.62 27.17 -26.40
C GLN A 31 0.32 26.83 -27.86
N TRP A 32 -0.97 26.91 -28.19
CA TRP A 32 -1.47 26.78 -29.56
C TRP A 32 -2.33 27.99 -29.92
N PRO A 33 -1.83 28.89 -30.77
CA PRO A 33 -2.52 30.13 -31.12
C PRO A 33 -3.68 29.94 -32.12
N GLY A 34 -3.97 28.72 -32.59
CA GLY A 34 -5.11 28.47 -33.49
C GLY A 34 -5.49 26.99 -33.70
N ALA A 35 -6.80 26.72 -33.81
CA ALA A 35 -7.42 25.39 -33.88
C ALA A 35 -7.05 24.49 -35.09
N THR A 36 -6.51 25.03 -36.19
CA THR A 36 -6.29 24.28 -37.45
C THR A 36 -4.86 24.28 -38.00
N THR A 37 -3.97 25.18 -37.54
CA THR A 37 -2.61 25.34 -38.11
C THR A 37 -1.55 25.81 -37.10
N GLY A 38 -1.86 25.88 -35.80
CA GLY A 38 -0.91 26.35 -34.80
C GLY A 38 0.27 25.38 -34.61
N THR A 39 1.48 25.78 -35.01
CA THR A 39 2.71 25.14 -34.56
C THR A 39 2.79 25.22 -33.03
N LEU A 40 3.13 24.13 -32.35
CA LEU A 40 3.33 24.14 -30.90
C LEU A 40 4.42 25.16 -30.53
N CYS A 41 4.06 26.14 -29.70
CA CYS A 41 5.01 26.99 -29.01
C CYS A 41 5.30 26.37 -27.65
N ARG A 42 6.53 25.89 -27.47
CA ARG A 42 7.03 25.36 -26.18
C ARG A 42 8.00 26.36 -25.58
N ASP A 43 7.58 26.99 -24.50
CA ASP A 43 8.38 27.97 -23.78
C ASP A 43 8.66 27.46 -22.36
N HIS A 44 9.94 27.42 -21.99
CA HIS A 44 10.38 27.05 -20.64
C HIS A 44 10.63 28.33 -19.84
N LEU A 45 9.80 28.56 -18.82
CA LEU A 45 9.91 29.70 -17.93
C LEU A 45 10.72 29.29 -16.71
N THR A 46 11.82 29.98 -16.47
CA THR A 46 12.57 29.86 -15.20
C THR A 46 11.84 30.49 -14.03
N ARG A 47 10.93 31.44 -14.31
CA ARG A 47 10.14 32.18 -13.32
C ARG A 47 8.67 32.20 -13.74
N ALA A 48 7.78 31.68 -12.90
CA ALA A 48 6.35 31.66 -13.20
C ALA A 48 5.72 33.06 -13.21
N THR A 49 6.34 34.07 -12.59
CA THR A 49 5.89 35.47 -12.69
C THR A 49 5.95 36.03 -14.11
N GLU A 50 6.81 35.48 -14.98
CA GLU A 50 6.93 35.90 -16.38
C GLU A 50 5.72 35.49 -17.23
N ILE A 51 4.86 34.59 -16.72
CA ILE A 51 3.68 34.10 -17.43
C ILE A 51 2.67 35.21 -17.75
N THR A 52 2.68 36.31 -16.99
CA THR A 52 1.82 37.47 -17.27
C THR A 52 2.19 38.20 -18.56
N ALA A 53 3.42 38.03 -19.05
CA ALA A 53 3.90 38.67 -20.27
C ALA A 53 3.50 37.90 -21.55
N PHE A 54 3.07 36.65 -21.44
CA PHE A 54 2.72 35.81 -22.58
C PHE A 54 1.27 36.03 -23.01
N PRO A 55 1.00 36.10 -24.34
CA PRO A 55 -0.34 36.27 -24.86
C PRO A 55 -1.20 35.04 -24.58
N GLU A 56 -2.50 35.26 -24.36
CA GLU A 56 -3.46 34.18 -24.16
C GLU A 56 -3.75 33.48 -25.49
N SER A 57 -3.61 32.16 -25.51
CA SER A 57 -3.84 31.29 -26.68
C SER A 57 -5.17 30.55 -26.56
N GLU A 58 -5.68 29.99 -27.67
CA GLU A 58 -6.93 29.20 -27.69
C GLU A 58 -6.80 27.93 -26.83
N LEU A 59 -5.67 27.24 -26.91
CA LEU A 59 -5.31 26.14 -26.04
C LEU A 59 -3.98 26.46 -25.35
N THR A 60 -3.98 26.39 -24.02
CA THR A 60 -2.80 26.61 -23.19
C THR A 60 -2.67 25.45 -22.20
N ILE A 61 -1.52 24.80 -22.17
CA ILE A 61 -1.18 23.77 -21.19
C ILE A 61 0.04 24.24 -20.41
N VAL A 62 -0.06 24.24 -19.09
CA VAL A 62 1.01 24.65 -18.18
C VAL A 62 1.43 23.45 -17.36
N LEU A 63 2.70 23.07 -17.49
CA LEU A 63 3.33 22.03 -16.68
C LEU A 63 4.10 22.72 -15.57
N ALA A 64 3.61 22.56 -14.35
CA ALA A 64 4.17 23.16 -13.15
C ALA A 64 4.76 22.08 -12.23
N PRO A 65 5.75 22.43 -11.39
CA PRO A 65 6.26 21.56 -10.34
C PRO A 65 5.23 21.44 -9.21
N ILE A 66 5.62 20.96 -8.03
CA ILE A 66 4.68 20.71 -6.92
C ILE A 66 3.80 21.94 -6.62
N ASP A 67 2.52 21.67 -6.38
CA ASP A 67 1.47 22.62 -6.00
C ASP A 67 1.49 22.93 -4.49
N ASP A 68 2.64 22.74 -3.83
CA ASP A 68 2.88 23.09 -2.43
C ASP A 68 3.83 24.29 -2.37
N PRO A 69 3.34 25.49 -1.97
CA PRO A 69 4.16 26.69 -2.00
C PRO A 69 5.22 26.63 -0.90
N SER A 70 6.47 26.45 -1.29
CA SER A 70 7.61 26.70 -0.40
C SER A 70 7.82 28.22 -0.23
N PRO A 71 8.49 28.67 0.85
CA PRO A 71 8.81 30.08 1.05
C PRO A 71 9.51 30.75 -0.15
N ASP A 72 10.29 29.96 -0.90
CA ASP A 72 11.05 30.41 -2.08
C ASP A 72 10.29 30.32 -3.41
N SER A 73 9.12 29.66 -3.45
CA SER A 73 8.29 29.47 -4.65
C SER A 73 6.93 30.16 -4.58
N LEU A 74 6.56 30.68 -3.41
CA LEU A 74 5.26 31.29 -3.14
C LEU A 74 4.90 32.39 -4.14
N ALA A 75 5.83 33.28 -4.51
CA ALA A 75 5.54 34.37 -5.44
C ALA A 75 5.16 33.89 -6.85
N GLY A 76 5.86 32.87 -7.35
CA GLY A 76 5.54 32.26 -8.65
C GLY A 76 4.23 31.46 -8.62
N PHE A 77 3.96 30.76 -7.51
CA PHE A 77 2.70 30.05 -7.32
C PHE A 77 1.51 31.01 -7.19
N GLU A 78 1.64 32.10 -6.42
CA GLU A 78 0.64 33.18 -6.31
C GLU A 78 0.32 33.76 -7.70
N ALA A 79 1.34 34.04 -8.52
CA ALA A 79 1.15 34.54 -9.87
C ALA A 79 0.32 33.59 -10.76
N LEU A 80 0.53 32.27 -10.64
CA LEU A 80 -0.26 31.27 -11.37
C LEU A 80 -1.71 31.20 -10.88
N VAL A 81 -1.90 31.20 -9.55
CA VAL A 81 -3.23 31.19 -8.92
C VAL A 81 -4.04 32.42 -9.33
N GLU A 82 -3.42 33.59 -9.33
CA GLU A 82 -4.07 34.85 -9.74
C GLU A 82 -4.33 34.89 -11.25
N ARG A 83 -3.38 34.46 -12.08
CA ARG A 83 -3.49 34.51 -13.55
C ARG A 83 -4.61 33.63 -14.07
N TYR A 84 -4.74 32.43 -13.53
CA TYR A 84 -5.73 31.43 -13.99
C TYR A 84 -6.98 31.35 -13.12
N ASP A 85 -7.05 32.16 -12.06
CA ASP A 85 -8.17 32.24 -11.11
C ASP A 85 -8.51 30.88 -10.48
N ILE A 86 -7.47 30.20 -9.98
CA ILE A 86 -7.61 28.86 -9.40
C ILE A 86 -8.56 28.94 -8.18
N PRO A 87 -9.59 28.07 -8.08
CA PRO A 87 -10.53 28.07 -6.97
C PRO A 87 -9.85 27.81 -5.62
N GLY A 88 -10.31 28.47 -4.55
CA GLY A 88 -9.81 28.21 -3.20
C GLY A 88 -10.05 26.76 -2.72
N ALA A 89 -11.09 26.10 -3.23
CA ALA A 89 -11.36 24.68 -2.93
C ALA A 89 -10.25 23.74 -3.42
N PHE A 90 -9.68 24.00 -4.60
CA PHE A 90 -8.53 23.25 -5.12
C PHE A 90 -7.32 23.37 -4.18
N LEU A 91 -7.04 24.60 -3.71
CA LEU A 91 -5.93 24.85 -2.78
C LEU A 91 -6.17 24.18 -1.42
N GLU A 92 -7.40 24.24 -0.91
CA GLU A 92 -7.73 23.63 0.38
C GLU A 92 -7.64 22.10 0.33
N GLU A 93 -8.19 21.46 -0.70
CA GLU A 93 -8.12 20.01 -0.91
C GLU A 93 -6.66 19.53 -0.89
N ARG A 94 -5.75 20.35 -1.43
CA ARG A 94 -4.32 20.08 -1.37
C ARG A 94 -3.78 20.12 0.06
N THR A 95 -4.06 21.16 0.85
CA THR A 95 -3.61 21.23 2.26
C THR A 95 -4.18 20.12 3.14
N GLN A 96 -5.35 19.60 2.80
CA GLN A 96 -5.95 18.51 3.55
C GLN A 96 -5.35 17.14 3.18
N GLY A 97 -4.45 17.09 2.17
CA GLY A 97 -3.82 15.85 1.74
C GLY A 97 -4.84 14.86 1.15
N VAL A 98 -5.84 15.36 0.43
CA VAL A 98 -6.92 14.53 -0.11
C VAL A 98 -6.36 13.50 -1.08
N LEU A 99 -6.74 12.23 -0.89
CA LEU A 99 -6.26 11.12 -1.71
C LEU A 99 -6.71 11.22 -3.16
N ASN A 100 -8.00 11.48 -3.35
CA ASN A 100 -8.62 11.68 -4.66
C ASN A 100 -9.77 12.67 -4.52
N SER A 101 -9.90 13.58 -5.48
CA SER A 101 -11.04 14.47 -5.55
C SER A 101 -11.44 14.78 -6.99
N PHE A 102 -12.68 15.24 -7.14
CA PHE A 102 -13.20 15.77 -8.39
C PHE A 102 -14.10 16.96 -8.07
N GLY A 103 -13.77 18.12 -8.63
CA GLY A 103 -14.57 19.32 -8.51
C GLY A 103 -15.00 19.87 -9.86
N TYR A 104 -16.18 20.51 -9.87
CA TYR A 104 -16.75 21.16 -11.04
C TYR A 104 -17.45 22.44 -10.62
N ILE A 105 -17.10 23.58 -11.24
CA ILE A 105 -17.77 24.86 -11.03
C ILE A 105 -18.22 25.41 -12.40
N PRO A 106 -19.53 25.63 -12.60
CA PRO A 106 -20.00 26.38 -13.76
C PRO A 106 -19.77 27.88 -13.54
N GLU A 107 -19.14 28.55 -14.50
CA GLU A 107 -18.77 29.98 -14.43
C GLU A 107 -19.65 30.85 -15.34
N GLY A 108 -20.40 30.24 -16.27
CA GLY A 108 -21.32 30.93 -17.17
C GLY A 108 -21.79 30.04 -18.31
N PRO A 109 -22.49 30.61 -19.32
CA PRO A 109 -22.94 29.86 -20.48
C PRO A 109 -21.74 29.29 -21.27
N GLY A 110 -21.52 27.98 -21.17
CA GLY A 110 -20.38 27.31 -21.83
C GLY A 110 -19.02 27.55 -21.18
N SER A 111 -18.95 28.24 -20.04
CA SER A 111 -17.73 28.44 -19.25
C SER A 111 -17.78 27.64 -17.96
N TYR A 112 -16.72 26.90 -17.66
CA TYR A 112 -16.63 26.06 -16.46
C TYR A 112 -15.18 25.76 -16.11
N CYS A 113 -14.94 25.41 -14.85
CA CYS A 113 -13.67 24.83 -14.41
C CYS A 113 -13.88 23.48 -13.72
N VAL A 114 -12.88 22.62 -13.84
CA VAL A 114 -12.84 21.26 -13.34
C VAL A 114 -11.48 21.00 -12.73
N TRP A 115 -11.42 20.28 -11.62
CA TRP A 115 -10.14 19.87 -11.05
C TRP A 115 -10.19 18.47 -10.47
N THR A 116 -9.01 17.89 -10.28
CA THR A 116 -8.82 16.63 -9.59
C THR A 116 -7.47 16.62 -8.89
N HIS A 117 -7.46 16.14 -7.65
CA HIS A 117 -6.24 15.76 -6.95
C HIS A 117 -6.09 14.24 -6.94
N PHE A 118 -4.85 13.80 -6.96
CA PHE A 118 -4.45 12.41 -6.88
C PHE A 118 -3.19 12.30 -6.00
N LEU A 119 -3.29 11.54 -4.93
CA LEU A 119 -2.18 11.27 -4.02
C LEU A 119 -2.00 9.77 -3.89
N LEU A 120 -0.78 9.30 -4.20
CA LEU A 120 -0.42 7.89 -4.13
C LEU A 120 0.94 7.73 -3.48
N LYS A 121 1.06 6.76 -2.57
CA LYS A 121 2.34 6.39 -1.98
C LYS A 121 3.17 5.59 -2.98
N ASP A 122 4.40 6.03 -3.25
CA ASP A 122 5.31 5.29 -4.13
C ASP A 122 5.99 4.13 -3.40
N ILE A 123 6.35 3.09 -4.15
CA ILE A 123 7.14 1.95 -3.66
C ILE A 123 8.54 2.11 -4.23
N GLU A 124 9.53 2.41 -3.40
CA GLU A 124 10.90 2.48 -3.88
C GLU A 124 11.55 1.09 -3.99
N ARG A 125 12.43 0.93 -4.98
CA ARG A 125 13.30 -0.24 -5.12
C ARG A 125 14.74 0.22 -5.07
N ASN A 126 15.51 -0.29 -4.12
CA ASN A 126 16.93 0.01 -4.03
C ASN A 126 17.71 -0.90 -4.99
N GLU A 127 18.38 -0.31 -5.98
CA GLU A 127 19.05 -1.05 -7.05
C GLU A 127 20.44 -1.57 -6.63
N THR A 128 21.06 -1.02 -5.57
CA THR A 128 22.43 -1.40 -5.15
C THR A 128 22.52 -2.71 -4.37
N SER A 129 21.45 -3.12 -3.68
CA SER A 129 21.40 -4.36 -2.90
C SER A 129 20.59 -5.47 -3.59
N GLY A 130 19.88 -5.15 -4.68
CA GLY A 130 18.86 -6.03 -5.25
C GLY A 130 17.63 -6.22 -4.35
N ALA A 131 17.68 -5.72 -3.12
CA ALA A 131 16.60 -5.70 -2.15
C ALA A 131 15.61 -4.58 -2.48
N ILE A 132 14.32 -4.89 -2.42
CA ILE A 132 13.29 -3.87 -2.55
C ILE A 132 13.11 -3.26 -1.17
N GLU A 133 13.76 -2.12 -0.93
CA GLU A 133 13.59 -1.33 0.29
C GLU A 133 12.37 -0.45 0.16
N ILE A 134 11.39 -0.66 1.03
CA ILE A 134 10.30 0.29 1.24
C ILE A 134 10.91 1.53 1.91
N SER A 135 11.43 2.45 1.09
CA SER A 135 12.15 3.63 1.58
C SER A 135 11.23 4.53 2.38
N THR A 136 11.56 4.75 3.64
CA THR A 136 11.07 5.87 4.45
C THR A 136 11.91 7.13 4.25
N LYS A 137 12.90 7.12 3.34
CA LYS A 137 13.81 8.24 3.08
C LYS A 137 13.52 8.92 1.74
N PRO A 138 13.39 10.26 1.69
CA PRO A 138 13.25 10.98 0.43
C PRO A 138 14.61 10.99 -0.30
N GLN A 139 14.67 10.40 -1.49
CA GLN A 139 15.72 10.72 -2.46
C GLN A 139 15.10 11.37 -3.70
N ARG A 140 15.44 12.64 -3.96
CA ARG A 140 15.25 13.25 -5.28
C ARG A 140 16.13 12.51 -6.30
N LYS A 141 15.57 11.53 -7.01
CA LYS A 141 16.17 10.93 -8.20
C LYS A 141 15.59 11.56 -9.47
N PRO A 142 16.36 11.65 -10.57
CA PRO A 142 15.84 12.13 -11.84
C PRO A 142 14.72 11.21 -12.37
N LEU A 143 13.75 11.86 -13.01
CA LEU A 143 12.45 11.36 -13.47
C LEU A 143 12.56 10.07 -14.34
N ASN A 144 11.94 9.00 -13.82
CA ASN A 144 11.14 7.99 -14.54
C ASN A 144 11.79 7.02 -15.57
N THR A 145 12.68 6.14 -15.09
CA THR A 145 13.07 4.93 -15.83
C THR A 145 11.99 3.82 -15.77
N ARG A 146 11.01 3.91 -14.85
CA ARG A 146 10.05 2.82 -14.55
C ARG A 146 8.92 2.70 -15.56
N LEU A 147 8.23 3.79 -15.91
CA LEU A 147 7.20 3.78 -16.96
C LEU A 147 7.77 3.29 -18.30
N VAL A 148 8.95 3.79 -18.67
CA VAL A 148 9.67 3.40 -19.88
C VAL A 148 9.97 1.89 -19.90
N ASN A 149 10.45 1.34 -18.78
CA ASN A 149 10.73 -0.09 -18.67
C ASN A 149 9.46 -0.96 -18.65
N TYR A 150 8.37 -0.49 -18.04
CA TYR A 150 7.07 -1.17 -18.06
C TYR A 150 6.53 -1.27 -19.51
N PHE A 151 6.51 -0.17 -20.26
CA PHE A 151 6.10 -0.19 -21.67
C PHE A 151 7.00 -1.08 -22.51
N ARG A 152 8.32 -1.03 -22.29
CA ARG A 152 9.27 -1.93 -22.96
C ARG A 152 8.94 -3.40 -22.70
N ARG A 153 8.58 -3.78 -21.47
CA ARG A 153 8.20 -5.16 -21.12
C ARG A 153 6.85 -5.56 -21.72
N MET A 154 5.85 -4.66 -21.68
CA MET A 154 4.53 -4.90 -22.24
C MET A 154 4.57 -5.09 -23.77
N PHE A 155 5.35 -4.28 -24.48
CA PHE A 155 5.47 -4.35 -25.95
C PHE A 155 6.48 -5.40 -26.45
N LEU A 156 7.52 -5.76 -25.67
CA LEU A 156 8.49 -6.80 -26.06
C LEU A 156 8.08 -8.23 -25.68
N SER A 157 6.94 -8.43 -24.99
CA SER A 157 6.42 -9.76 -24.64
C SER A 157 5.98 -10.61 -25.86
N SER A 158 6.17 -10.14 -27.11
CA SER A 158 5.81 -10.91 -28.32
C SER A 158 6.95 -11.76 -28.92
N LYS A 159 8.17 -11.72 -28.38
CA LYS A 159 9.25 -12.63 -28.82
C LYS A 159 9.52 -13.74 -27.80
N ALA A 160 9.23 -14.96 -28.24
CA ALA A 160 9.45 -16.21 -27.52
C ALA A 160 10.89 -16.35 -26.99
N PRO A 161 11.10 -17.02 -25.83
CA PRO A 161 12.43 -17.19 -25.27
C PRO A 161 13.16 -18.31 -26.03
N THR A 162 14.24 -17.93 -26.74
CA THR A 162 15.23 -18.89 -27.22
C THR A 162 16.07 -19.38 -26.05
N THR A 163 16.02 -20.70 -25.85
CA THR A 163 16.88 -21.51 -24.99
C THR A 163 18.37 -21.22 -25.18
N THR A 164 19.13 -20.93 -24.12
CA THR A 164 20.50 -21.45 -23.96
C THR A 164 20.95 -21.46 -22.49
N SER A 165 21.40 -22.65 -22.08
CA SER A 165 22.41 -23.03 -21.07
C SER A 165 22.28 -22.56 -19.61
N ALA A 166 22.14 -23.56 -18.76
CA ALA A 166 22.42 -23.56 -17.34
C ALA A 166 23.81 -23.00 -17.01
N GLN A 167 23.83 -21.92 -16.23
CA GLN A 167 24.93 -21.59 -15.34
C GLN A 167 24.35 -21.43 -13.93
N GLN A 168 24.90 -22.23 -13.02
CA GLN A 168 24.88 -22.16 -11.58
C GLN A 168 24.11 -20.96 -10.97
N PHE A 169 22.89 -21.21 -10.51
CA PHE A 169 22.14 -20.30 -9.65
C PHE A 169 22.77 -20.32 -8.25
N GLU A 170 23.71 -19.42 -7.99
CA GLU A 170 23.89 -18.92 -6.62
C GLU A 170 22.64 -18.13 -6.26
N MET A 171 21.86 -18.67 -5.32
CA MET A 171 20.60 -18.09 -4.87
C MET A 171 20.90 -16.91 -3.94
N HIS A 172 21.32 -15.78 -4.50
CA HIS A 172 21.20 -14.50 -3.81
C HIS A 172 19.73 -14.10 -3.79
N GLN A 173 19.01 -14.58 -2.76
CA GLN A 173 17.68 -14.10 -2.43
C GLN A 173 17.77 -12.61 -2.11
N PRO A 174 16.96 -11.74 -2.75
CA PRO A 174 16.83 -10.37 -2.31
C PRO A 174 16.10 -10.39 -0.95
N ARG A 175 16.85 -10.22 0.14
CA ARG A 175 16.29 -9.99 1.49
C ARG A 175 15.78 -8.56 1.55
N MET A 176 14.56 -8.34 2.05
CA MET A 176 14.10 -7.00 2.42
C MET A 176 15.00 -6.50 3.57
N SER A 177 15.76 -5.42 3.34
CA SER A 177 16.61 -4.81 4.36
C SER A 177 15.86 -3.67 5.05
N TYR A 178 15.73 -3.77 6.37
CA TYR A 178 15.25 -2.67 7.21
C TYR A 178 16.44 -1.90 7.74
N ILE A 179 16.38 -0.58 7.62
CA ILE A 179 17.16 0.30 8.47
C ILE A 179 16.20 0.73 9.57
N GLU A 180 16.33 0.18 10.78
CA GLU A 180 15.80 0.82 11.98
C GLU A 180 16.51 2.17 12.11
N THR A 181 15.77 3.27 11.96
CA THR A 181 16.31 4.61 12.19
C THR A 181 16.25 4.97 13.67
N ASN A 182 17.35 5.56 14.14
CA ASN A 182 17.52 6.07 15.48
C ASN A 182 16.44 7.13 15.80
N LYS A 183 15.97 7.16 17.05
CA LYS A 183 14.79 7.91 17.49
C LYS A 183 14.94 9.45 17.52
N ASP A 184 16.08 9.98 17.10
CA ASP A 184 16.46 11.39 17.30
C ASP A 184 16.32 12.26 16.04
N ASP A 185 16.00 11.68 14.87
CA ASP A 185 15.83 12.39 13.59
C ASP A 185 14.34 12.42 13.16
N ALA A 186 13.44 12.87 14.03
CA ALA A 186 11.98 12.68 13.86
C ALA A 186 11.25 13.74 12.99
N ASP A 187 11.93 14.80 12.52
CA ASP A 187 11.21 15.99 12.04
C ASP A 187 11.18 16.23 10.51
N ASP A 188 11.66 15.31 9.64
CA ASP A 188 11.64 15.57 8.18
C ASP A 188 11.47 14.35 7.25
N TYR A 189 10.82 13.28 7.75
CA TYR A 189 10.71 11.99 7.04
C TYR A 189 9.27 11.68 6.64
N LEU A 190 8.76 12.35 5.61
CA LEU A 190 7.56 11.89 4.91
C LEU A 190 7.95 10.79 3.90
N PRO A 191 7.17 9.68 3.80
CA PRO A 191 7.30 8.72 2.70
C PRO A 191 7.24 9.43 1.35
N SER A 192 7.83 8.87 0.28
CA SER A 192 7.73 9.43 -1.08
C SER A 192 6.31 9.30 -1.64
N TRP A 193 5.42 10.19 -1.18
CA TRP A 193 4.12 10.39 -1.76
C TRP A 193 4.29 11.09 -3.10
N THR A 194 3.69 10.51 -4.14
CA THR A 194 3.54 11.23 -5.40
C THR A 194 2.20 11.93 -5.37
N SER A 195 2.23 13.25 -5.37
CA SER A 195 1.05 14.08 -5.53
C SER A 195 0.94 14.53 -6.98
N ARG A 196 -0.26 14.51 -7.52
CA ARG A 196 -0.55 15.05 -8.85
C ARG A 196 -1.86 15.80 -8.79
N SER A 197 -1.85 17.00 -9.34
CA SER A 197 -3.03 17.86 -9.32
C SER A 197 -3.26 18.42 -10.70
N PHE A 198 -4.51 18.38 -11.15
CA PHE A 198 -4.88 18.84 -12.47
C PHE A 198 -6.04 19.81 -12.37
N PHE A 199 -5.95 20.90 -13.13
CA PHE A 199 -6.99 21.90 -13.22
C PHE A 199 -7.24 22.25 -14.68
N LEU A 200 -8.49 22.09 -15.13
CA LEU A 200 -8.95 22.40 -16.47
C LEU A 200 -9.97 23.53 -16.39
N ARG A 201 -9.75 24.61 -17.15
CA ARG A 201 -10.69 25.71 -17.29
C ARG A 201 -11.06 25.92 -18.75
N VAL A 202 -12.35 26.09 -18.98
CA VAL A 202 -12.92 26.40 -20.28
C VAL A 202 -13.64 27.73 -20.14
N THR A 203 -13.19 28.74 -20.86
CA THR A 203 -13.81 30.08 -20.87
C THR A 203 -14.36 30.37 -22.26
N ASN A 204 -15.66 30.63 -22.34
CA ASN A 204 -16.32 31.10 -23.55
C ASN A 204 -16.58 32.61 -23.43
N HIS A 205 -15.91 33.41 -24.26
CA HIS A 205 -16.00 34.88 -24.22
C HIS A 205 -17.05 35.46 -25.17
N GLY A 206 -18.14 34.74 -25.47
CA GLY A 206 -19.27 35.32 -26.21
C GLY A 206 -18.87 35.77 -27.62
N GLY A 207 -18.65 34.79 -28.48
CA GLY A 207 -18.00 34.89 -29.78
C GLY A 207 -17.23 33.59 -29.99
N ASN A 208 -16.91 33.18 -31.21
CA ASN A 208 -16.31 31.87 -31.52
C ASN A 208 -14.91 31.59 -30.87
N ASN A 209 -14.50 32.37 -29.88
CA ASN A 209 -13.24 32.30 -29.17
C ASN A 209 -13.45 31.61 -27.81
N ALA A 210 -13.71 30.31 -27.85
CA ALA A 210 -13.53 29.48 -26.66
C ALA A 210 -12.02 29.39 -26.35
N ARG A 211 -11.67 29.37 -25.06
CA ARG A 211 -10.29 29.18 -24.61
C ARG A 211 -10.25 28.05 -23.60
N ILE A 212 -9.24 27.20 -23.71
CA ILE A 212 -9.02 26.06 -22.85
C ILE A 212 -7.65 26.21 -22.19
N THR A 213 -7.64 26.13 -20.87
CA THR A 213 -6.41 26.13 -20.07
C THR A 213 -6.34 24.86 -19.23
N LEU A 214 -5.25 24.11 -19.34
CA LEU A 214 -4.96 22.97 -18.48
C LEU A 214 -3.69 23.25 -17.68
N LEU A 215 -3.79 23.21 -16.36
CA LEU A 215 -2.68 23.25 -15.41
C LEU A 215 -2.43 21.82 -14.91
N CYS A 216 -1.21 21.34 -15.09
CA CYS A 216 -0.75 20.04 -14.59
C CYS A 216 0.38 20.28 -13.59
N PHE A 217 0.16 19.91 -12.33
CA PHE A 217 1.18 19.93 -11.28
C PHE A 217 1.77 18.54 -11.10
N GLU A 218 3.10 18.43 -11.21
CA GLU A 218 3.87 17.17 -11.22
C GLU A 218 3.34 16.12 -12.22
N PRO A 219 3.14 16.48 -13.51
CA PRO A 219 2.74 15.51 -14.52
C PRO A 219 3.76 14.37 -14.63
N SER A 220 3.29 13.17 -14.94
CA SER A 220 4.23 12.10 -15.26
C SER A 220 4.97 12.45 -16.57
N PRO A 221 6.24 12.06 -16.77
CA PRO A 221 6.94 12.29 -18.03
C PRO A 221 6.28 11.59 -19.22
N PHE A 222 5.54 10.50 -18.98
CA PHE A 222 4.72 9.89 -20.02
C PHE A 222 3.61 10.85 -20.45
N LEU A 223 2.92 11.47 -19.48
CA LEU A 223 1.92 12.49 -19.74
C LEU A 223 2.53 13.73 -20.37
N GLU A 224 3.69 14.22 -19.91
CA GLU A 224 4.38 15.35 -20.52
C GLU A 224 4.71 15.08 -22.00
N GLU A 225 5.27 13.91 -22.31
CA GLU A 225 5.57 13.50 -23.68
C GLU A 225 4.29 13.36 -24.52
N GLU A 226 3.22 12.83 -23.94
CA GLU A 226 1.92 12.70 -24.61
C GLU A 226 1.29 14.07 -24.89
N LEU A 227 1.36 15.03 -23.96
CA LEU A 227 0.86 16.39 -24.13
C LEU A 227 1.69 17.20 -25.14
N VAL A 228 3.01 17.00 -25.18
CA VAL A 228 3.88 17.63 -26.20
C VAL A 228 3.60 17.07 -27.59
N ASN A 229 3.33 15.76 -27.71
CA ASN A 229 3.05 15.09 -28.98
C ASN A 229 1.57 15.14 -29.39
N LEU A 230 0.70 15.70 -28.56
CA LEU A 230 -0.75 15.79 -28.77
C LEU A 230 -1.15 16.37 -30.14
N PRO A 231 -0.50 17.42 -30.69
CA PRO A 231 -0.87 17.99 -32.00
C PRO A 231 -0.60 17.06 -33.18
N GLN A 232 0.28 16.06 -33.00
CA GLN A 232 0.55 15.06 -34.04
C GLN A 232 -0.50 13.95 -34.05
N ARG A 233 -1.25 13.80 -32.95
CA ARG A 233 -2.20 12.70 -32.75
C ARG A 233 -3.65 13.14 -32.91
N ILE A 234 -3.98 14.36 -32.48
CA ILE A 234 -5.35 14.87 -32.43
C ILE A 234 -5.36 16.32 -32.94
N ASP A 235 -6.31 16.63 -33.83
CA ASP A 235 -6.53 18.01 -34.28
C ASP A 235 -7.00 18.85 -33.09
N CYS A 236 -6.35 20.00 -32.86
CA CYS A 236 -6.73 20.92 -31.78
C CYS A 236 -8.21 21.33 -31.85
N SER A 237 -8.81 21.38 -33.03
CA SER A 237 -10.25 21.60 -33.24
C SER A 237 -11.14 20.60 -32.49
N GLN A 238 -10.75 19.33 -32.39
CA GLN A 238 -11.50 18.31 -31.66
C GLN A 238 -11.40 18.51 -30.15
N ILE A 239 -10.27 19.01 -29.66
CA ILE A 239 -10.07 19.35 -28.25
C ILE A 239 -10.86 20.60 -27.88
N MET A 240 -10.92 21.59 -28.78
CA MET A 240 -11.77 22.77 -28.62
C MET A 240 -13.25 22.39 -28.57
N ALA A 241 -13.67 21.40 -29.38
CA ALA A 241 -15.04 20.88 -29.36
C ALA A 241 -15.33 20.03 -28.11
N ASN A 242 -14.35 19.27 -27.61
CA ASN A 242 -14.50 18.43 -26.43
C ASN A 242 -13.26 18.46 -25.50
N PRO A 243 -13.23 19.38 -24.53
CA PRO A 243 -12.12 19.55 -23.59
C PRO A 243 -11.90 18.33 -22.67
N PHE A 244 -12.92 17.48 -22.50
CA PHE A 244 -12.83 16.29 -21.65
C PHE A 244 -11.88 15.22 -22.19
N ILE A 245 -11.43 15.32 -23.45
CA ILE A 245 -10.38 14.45 -24.00
C ILE A 245 -9.08 14.57 -23.17
N LEU A 246 -8.74 15.78 -22.70
CA LEU A 246 -7.57 16.00 -21.84
C LEU A 246 -7.71 15.27 -20.51
N LEU A 247 -8.92 15.26 -19.95
CA LEU A 247 -9.20 14.54 -18.71
C LEU A 247 -9.15 13.02 -18.91
N GLU A 248 -9.54 12.51 -20.08
CA GLU A 248 -9.40 11.09 -20.41
C GLU A 248 -7.92 10.65 -20.43
N MET A 249 -7.04 11.47 -21.02
CA MET A 249 -5.58 11.23 -21.00
C MET A 249 -5.02 11.23 -19.58
N ILE A 250 -5.41 12.21 -18.75
CA ILE A 250 -4.99 12.30 -17.35
C ILE A 250 -5.47 11.06 -16.57
N MET A 251 -6.74 10.67 -16.70
CA MET A 251 -7.27 9.49 -16.02
C MET A 251 -6.54 8.20 -16.44
N TYR A 252 -6.09 8.12 -17.70
CA TYR A 252 -5.26 7.01 -18.15
C TYR A 252 -3.88 6.99 -17.49
N ASP A 253 -3.20 8.14 -17.42
CA ASP A 253 -1.90 8.26 -16.77
C ASP A 253 -1.97 7.88 -15.28
N LEU A 254 -2.98 8.38 -14.57
CA LEU A 254 -3.21 8.04 -13.16
C LEU A 254 -3.50 6.55 -12.95
N TYR A 255 -4.33 5.95 -13.81
CA TYR A 255 -4.57 4.51 -13.81
C TYR A 255 -3.27 3.71 -14.02
N MET A 256 -2.43 4.13 -14.97
CA MET A 256 -1.18 3.43 -15.29
C MET A 256 -0.23 3.39 -14.09
N GLN A 257 -0.15 4.49 -13.33
CA GLN A 257 0.67 4.54 -12.12
C GLN A 257 0.16 3.57 -11.04
N LEU A 258 -1.15 3.50 -10.83
CA LEU A 258 -1.74 2.52 -9.90
C LEU A 258 -1.47 1.08 -10.36
N ASP A 259 -1.65 0.78 -11.65
CA ASP A 259 -1.41 -0.57 -12.16
C ASP A 259 0.06 -0.95 -12.01
N ILE A 260 1.01 -0.06 -12.36
CA ILE A 260 2.45 -0.30 -12.20
C ILE A 260 2.80 -0.59 -10.74
N ASN A 261 2.35 0.25 -9.80
CA ASN A 261 2.63 0.06 -8.39
C ASN A 261 2.02 -1.25 -7.88
N LEU A 262 0.86 -1.67 -8.40
CA LEU A 262 0.26 -2.96 -8.07
C LEU A 262 1.10 -4.14 -8.58
N TRP A 263 1.61 -4.06 -9.80
CA TRP A 263 2.47 -5.10 -10.38
C TRP A 263 3.79 -5.22 -9.62
N GLU A 264 4.41 -4.10 -9.26
CA GLU A 264 5.63 -4.09 -8.45
C GLU A 264 5.38 -4.73 -7.08
N LEU A 265 4.31 -4.33 -6.39
CA LEU A 265 3.95 -4.89 -5.10
C LEU A 265 3.65 -6.40 -5.16
N ARG A 266 3.00 -6.84 -6.23
CA ARG A 266 2.71 -8.25 -6.47
C ARG A 266 3.98 -9.07 -6.67
N ASP A 267 4.95 -8.53 -7.39
CA ASP A 267 6.23 -9.21 -7.62
C ASP A 267 7.00 -9.39 -6.31
N ILE A 268 6.97 -8.37 -5.43
CA ILE A 268 7.52 -8.44 -4.06
C ILE A 268 6.82 -9.56 -3.27
N PHE A 269 5.48 -9.53 -3.24
CA PHE A 269 4.72 -10.56 -2.53
C PHE A 269 4.99 -11.97 -3.04
N GLN A 270 5.19 -12.15 -4.35
CA GLN A 270 5.45 -13.47 -4.88
C GLN A 270 6.78 -14.04 -4.37
N VAL A 271 7.79 -13.19 -4.14
CA VAL A 271 9.06 -13.59 -3.53
C VAL A 271 8.84 -13.98 -2.07
N GLU A 272 8.17 -13.13 -1.30
CA GLU A 272 7.85 -13.39 0.11
C GLU A 272 6.99 -14.65 0.27
N GLN A 273 5.95 -14.81 -0.53
CA GLN A 273 5.08 -15.99 -0.51
C GLN A 273 5.86 -17.28 -0.79
N LYS A 274 6.84 -17.26 -1.70
CA LYS A 274 7.71 -18.43 -1.95
C LYS A 274 8.61 -18.71 -0.76
N HIS A 275 9.18 -17.67 -0.15
CA HIS A 275 10.00 -17.78 1.06
C HIS A 275 9.19 -18.43 2.21
N PHE A 276 7.96 -17.95 2.45
CA PHE A 276 7.06 -18.53 3.46
C PHE A 276 6.60 -19.94 3.11
N GLY A 277 6.33 -20.23 1.84
CA GLY A 277 6.00 -21.59 1.39
C GLY A 277 7.12 -22.59 1.70
N TYR A 278 8.38 -22.16 1.58
CA TYR A 278 9.53 -22.98 1.95
C TYR A 278 9.64 -23.18 3.47
N LEU A 279 9.44 -22.13 4.27
CA LEU A 279 9.49 -22.20 5.73
C LEU A 279 8.40 -23.12 6.30
N THR A 280 7.18 -22.99 5.81
CA THR A 280 6.04 -23.81 6.26
C THR A 280 6.16 -25.28 5.88
N ALA A 281 6.87 -25.59 4.80
CA ALA A 281 7.22 -26.97 4.42
C ALA A 281 8.32 -27.58 5.31
N ASN A 282 9.16 -26.75 5.94
CA ASN A 282 10.31 -27.17 6.73
C ASN A 282 10.22 -26.65 8.19
N PRO A 283 9.45 -27.33 9.06
CA PRO A 283 9.15 -26.88 10.44
C PRO A 283 10.35 -26.90 11.40
N THR A 284 11.56 -27.18 10.92
CA THR A 284 12.79 -27.20 11.70
C THR A 284 13.55 -25.88 11.66
N LEU A 285 13.16 -24.93 10.81
CA LEU A 285 13.78 -23.61 10.78
C LEU A 285 13.34 -22.75 11.98
N PRO A 286 14.23 -21.89 12.50
CA PRO A 286 13.89 -21.03 13.64
C PRO A 286 12.83 -19.98 13.25
N LEU A 287 11.88 -19.72 14.14
CA LEU A 287 10.91 -18.61 14.06
C LEU A 287 11.58 -17.25 13.79
N ALA A 288 12.85 -17.10 14.18
CA ALA A 288 13.62 -15.87 14.08
C ALA A 288 13.98 -15.48 12.62
N ASP A 289 13.86 -16.38 11.65
CA ASP A 289 14.10 -16.07 10.23
C ASP A 289 12.87 -15.45 9.54
N ILE A 290 11.76 -15.27 10.27
CA ILE A 290 10.51 -14.80 9.71
C ILE A 290 10.35 -13.31 9.98
N ASP A 291 10.34 -12.54 8.90
CA ASP A 291 10.16 -11.11 8.95
C ASP A 291 8.68 -10.70 8.86
N PHE A 292 8.08 -10.46 10.02
CA PHE A 292 6.70 -9.97 10.14
C PHE A 292 6.51 -8.54 9.66
N SER A 293 7.57 -7.74 9.75
CA SER A 293 7.54 -6.35 9.36
C SER A 293 7.32 -6.24 7.85
N ALA A 294 7.91 -7.15 7.05
CA ALA A 294 7.70 -7.20 5.60
C ALA A 294 6.24 -7.44 5.27
N LEU A 295 5.66 -8.46 5.91
CA LEU A 295 4.29 -8.86 5.65
C LEU A 295 3.30 -7.77 6.08
N HIS A 296 3.57 -7.09 7.20
CA HIS A 296 2.75 -5.98 7.67
C HIS A 296 2.86 -4.76 6.76
N LEU A 297 4.07 -4.35 6.38
CA LEU A 297 4.25 -3.24 5.43
C LEU A 297 3.57 -3.55 4.11
N LEU A 298 3.73 -4.76 3.60
CA LEU A 298 3.07 -5.20 2.38
C LEU A 298 1.53 -5.13 2.48
N ALA A 299 0.97 -5.49 3.64
CA ALA A 299 -0.45 -5.29 3.94
C ALA A 299 -0.84 -3.80 3.91
N ASP A 300 -0.05 -2.93 4.54
CA ASP A 300 -0.35 -1.49 4.57
C ASP A 300 -0.31 -0.88 3.17
N TYR A 301 0.70 -1.24 2.36
CA TYR A 301 0.83 -0.75 0.99
C TYR A 301 -0.30 -1.21 0.07
N ILE A 302 -0.75 -2.46 0.18
CA ILE A 302 -1.89 -2.91 -0.62
C ILE A 302 -3.19 -2.20 -0.21
N ILE A 303 -3.36 -1.87 1.07
CA ILE A 303 -4.52 -1.12 1.56
C ILE A 303 -4.53 0.29 0.95
N MET A 304 -3.42 1.02 1.06
CA MET A 304 -3.30 2.36 0.48
C MET A 304 -3.50 2.36 -1.04
N LEU A 305 -2.92 1.37 -1.73
CA LEU A 305 -3.08 1.24 -3.18
C LEU A 305 -4.53 0.92 -3.58
N ARG A 306 -5.21 0.07 -2.81
CA ARG A 306 -6.64 -0.24 -3.00
C ARG A 306 -7.51 0.99 -2.75
N GLU A 307 -7.19 1.77 -1.73
CA GLU A 307 -7.85 3.05 -1.45
C GLU A 307 -7.67 4.03 -2.62
N GLY A 308 -6.46 4.17 -3.17
CA GLY A 308 -6.18 4.95 -4.37
C GLY A 308 -6.97 4.48 -5.59
N CYS A 309 -7.13 3.16 -5.78
CA CYS A 309 -7.97 2.61 -6.86
C CYS A 309 -9.46 2.96 -6.69
N HIS A 310 -10.00 2.88 -5.47
CA HIS A 310 -11.39 3.26 -5.20
C HIS A 310 -11.64 4.76 -5.33
N GLY A 311 -10.67 5.56 -4.89
CA GLY A 311 -10.68 7.02 -5.07
C GLY A 311 -10.71 7.39 -6.55
N LEU A 312 -9.79 6.85 -7.35
CA LEU A 312 -9.77 7.09 -8.79
C LEU A 312 -11.04 6.59 -9.49
N LEU A 313 -11.57 5.42 -9.07
CA LEU A 313 -12.82 4.90 -9.62
C LEU A 313 -13.99 5.87 -9.36
N SER A 314 -14.08 6.40 -8.14
CA SER A 314 -15.10 7.38 -7.76
C SER A 314 -14.96 8.69 -8.54
N THR A 315 -13.73 9.15 -8.76
CA THR A 315 -13.43 10.32 -9.61
C THR A 315 -13.88 10.09 -11.05
N VAL A 316 -13.55 8.93 -11.64
CA VAL A 316 -13.98 8.60 -13.02
C VAL A 316 -15.50 8.47 -13.10
N ASP A 317 -16.17 7.88 -12.11
CA ASP A 317 -17.63 7.81 -12.06
C ASP A 317 -18.26 9.22 -11.99
N ALA A 318 -17.73 10.10 -11.14
CA ALA A 318 -18.18 11.49 -11.07
C ALA A 318 -17.99 12.20 -12.42
N ILE A 319 -16.85 12.01 -13.09
CA ILE A 319 -16.59 12.57 -14.41
C ILE A 319 -17.60 12.06 -15.45
N VAL A 320 -17.88 10.75 -15.47
CA VAL A 320 -18.83 10.14 -16.41
C VAL A 320 -20.24 10.69 -16.19
N ASP A 321 -20.68 10.80 -14.95
CA ASP A 321 -22.00 11.33 -14.59
C ASP A 321 -22.12 12.82 -14.95
N HIS A 322 -21.07 13.61 -14.68
CA HIS A 322 -21.02 15.01 -15.06
C HIS A 322 -20.98 15.20 -16.57
N TYR A 323 -20.19 14.40 -17.29
CA TYR A 323 -20.12 14.42 -18.75
C TYR A 323 -21.48 14.11 -19.36
N GLN A 324 -22.19 13.12 -18.85
CA GLN A 324 -23.53 12.77 -19.33
C GLN A 324 -24.55 13.90 -19.09
N LYS A 325 -24.43 14.63 -17.98
CA LYS A 325 -25.39 15.66 -17.59
C LYS A 325 -25.14 17.04 -18.23
N TYR A 326 -23.88 17.40 -18.44
CA TYR A 326 -23.48 18.75 -18.85
C TYR A 326 -22.69 18.81 -20.16
N SER A 327 -22.51 17.70 -20.88
CA SER A 327 -21.83 17.73 -22.17
C SER A 327 -22.61 18.59 -23.18
N THR A 328 -21.97 19.68 -23.60
CA THR A 328 -22.45 20.60 -24.63
C THR A 328 -21.92 20.26 -26.03
N VAL A 329 -21.41 19.04 -26.22
CA VAL A 329 -20.79 18.62 -27.49
C VAL A 329 -21.88 18.43 -28.55
N GLU A 330 -21.83 19.24 -29.61
CA GLU A 330 -22.76 19.18 -30.75
C GLU A 330 -22.56 17.90 -31.58
N ASP A 331 -21.31 17.45 -31.72
CA ASP A 331 -20.95 16.23 -32.46
C ASP A 331 -21.26 14.96 -31.67
N ALA A 332 -22.40 14.32 -32.00
CA ALA A 332 -22.84 13.09 -31.36
C ALA A 332 -21.79 11.96 -31.42
N ILE A 333 -21.05 11.83 -32.52
CA ILE A 333 -20.03 10.77 -32.69
C ILE A 333 -18.85 10.99 -31.75
N LEU A 334 -18.35 12.23 -31.65
CA LEU A 334 -17.23 12.56 -30.77
C LEU A 334 -17.63 12.38 -29.30
N ARG A 335 -18.84 12.82 -28.95
CA ARG A 335 -19.40 12.65 -27.62
C ARG A 335 -19.49 11.17 -27.21
N ASP A 336 -20.05 10.33 -28.07
CA ASP A 336 -20.23 8.92 -27.78
C ASP A 336 -18.86 8.20 -27.68
N LYS A 337 -17.89 8.57 -28.52
CA LYS A 337 -16.51 8.05 -28.44
C LYS A 337 -15.85 8.39 -27.11
N THR A 338 -15.90 9.66 -26.68
CA THR A 338 -15.30 10.10 -25.42
C THR A 338 -16.00 9.47 -24.22
N TYR A 339 -17.32 9.35 -24.27
CA TYR A 339 -18.09 8.68 -23.22
C TYR A 339 -17.73 7.19 -23.07
N GLU A 340 -17.63 6.46 -24.19
CA GLU A 340 -17.20 5.06 -24.14
C GLU A 340 -15.73 4.91 -23.74
N ALA A 341 -14.87 5.89 -24.07
CA ALA A 341 -13.50 5.94 -23.57
C ALA A 341 -13.45 6.04 -22.04
N PHE A 342 -14.20 6.96 -21.43
CA PHE A 342 -14.28 7.06 -19.97
C PHE A 342 -14.85 5.80 -19.32
N LYS A 343 -15.90 5.19 -19.89
CA LYS A 343 -16.41 3.90 -19.40
C LYS A 343 -15.36 2.81 -19.49
N TYR A 344 -14.56 2.79 -20.55
CA TYR A 344 -13.46 1.85 -20.69
C TYR A 344 -12.39 2.09 -19.61
N ARG A 345 -12.00 3.34 -19.36
CA ARG A 345 -11.08 3.68 -18.26
C ARG A 345 -11.61 3.26 -16.90
N ARG A 346 -12.90 3.51 -16.63
CA ARG A 346 -13.57 3.04 -15.42
C ARG A 346 -13.42 1.52 -15.24
N ARG A 347 -13.68 0.75 -16.30
CA ARG A 347 -13.56 -0.73 -16.25
C ARG A 347 -12.12 -1.17 -15.97
N LEU A 348 -11.12 -0.47 -16.51
CA LEU A 348 -9.72 -0.76 -16.23
C LEU A 348 -9.39 -0.52 -14.75
N VAL A 349 -9.76 0.64 -14.20
CA VAL A 349 -9.56 0.96 -12.78
C VAL A 349 -10.28 -0.04 -11.88
N ALA A 350 -11.52 -0.40 -12.22
CA ALA A 350 -12.29 -1.41 -11.48
C ALA A 350 -11.59 -2.78 -11.49
N SER A 351 -11.07 -3.22 -12.63
CA SER A 351 -10.30 -4.46 -12.74
C SER A 351 -9.04 -4.45 -11.84
N THR A 352 -8.32 -3.33 -11.81
CA THR A 352 -7.14 -3.15 -10.95
C THR A 352 -7.53 -3.13 -9.46
N SER A 353 -8.65 -2.50 -9.10
CA SER A 353 -9.20 -2.52 -7.73
C SER A 353 -9.56 -3.93 -7.26
N GLU A 354 -10.20 -4.73 -8.11
CA GLU A 354 -10.52 -6.15 -7.81
C GLU A 354 -9.25 -7.00 -7.64
N ARG A 355 -8.22 -6.72 -8.46
CA ARG A 355 -6.91 -7.37 -8.31
C ARG A 355 -6.26 -7.00 -6.98
N ALA A 356 -6.30 -5.73 -6.60
CA ALA A 356 -5.79 -5.27 -5.31
C ALA A 356 -6.55 -5.94 -4.14
N GLY A 357 -7.88 -6.03 -4.22
CA GLY A 357 -8.70 -6.72 -3.21
C GLY A 357 -8.44 -8.22 -3.13
N THR A 358 -8.13 -8.89 -4.24
CA THR A 358 -7.70 -10.30 -4.23
C THR A 358 -6.36 -10.44 -3.50
N PHE A 359 -5.46 -9.50 -3.72
CA PHE A 359 -4.14 -9.53 -3.14
C PHE A 359 -4.18 -9.29 -1.62
N GLU A 360 -4.97 -8.34 -1.14
CA GLU A 360 -5.26 -8.16 0.29
C GLU A 360 -5.78 -9.46 0.95
N LYS A 361 -6.75 -10.14 0.32
CA LYS A 361 -7.25 -11.44 0.80
C LYS A 361 -6.15 -12.50 0.89
N ARG A 362 -5.20 -12.51 -0.05
CA ARG A 362 -4.07 -13.45 -0.04
C ARG A 362 -3.10 -13.15 1.10
N ILE A 363 -2.83 -11.88 1.38
CA ILE A 363 -2.00 -11.48 2.53
C ILE A 363 -2.67 -11.91 3.83
N ASN A 364 -3.98 -11.66 4.00
CA ASN A 364 -4.73 -12.10 5.18
C ASN A 364 -4.73 -13.63 5.38
N ASN A 365 -4.88 -14.38 4.28
CA ASN A 365 -4.78 -15.84 4.31
C ASN A 365 -3.36 -16.30 4.70
N LEU A 366 -2.33 -15.64 4.20
CA LEU A 366 -0.94 -15.92 4.53
C LEU A 366 -0.65 -15.63 6.00
N THR A 367 -1.08 -14.48 6.52
CA THR A 367 -0.99 -14.12 7.95
C THR A 367 -1.68 -15.16 8.83
N THR A 368 -2.86 -15.64 8.44
CA THR A 368 -3.57 -16.69 9.20
C THR A 368 -2.83 -18.02 9.17
N LEU A 369 -2.38 -18.46 8.00
CA LEU A 369 -1.58 -19.67 7.83
C LEU A 369 -0.31 -19.61 8.67
N PHE A 370 0.29 -18.43 8.70
CA PHE A 370 1.47 -18.14 9.47
C PHE A 370 1.22 -18.29 10.99
N PHE A 371 0.19 -17.64 11.54
CA PHE A 371 -0.15 -17.77 12.96
C PHE A 371 -0.46 -19.21 13.36
N ASN A 372 -1.13 -19.95 12.48
CA ASN A 372 -1.38 -21.37 12.69
C ASN A 372 -0.08 -22.19 12.72
N HIS A 373 0.89 -21.85 11.86
CA HIS A 373 2.19 -22.51 11.82
C HIS A 373 3.01 -22.23 13.08
N ILE A 374 3.11 -20.96 13.51
CA ILE A 374 3.75 -20.61 14.79
C ILE A 374 3.11 -21.37 15.94
N SER A 375 1.78 -21.35 16.03
CA SER A 375 1.07 -22.05 17.10
C SER A 375 1.38 -23.56 17.07
N GLN A 376 1.53 -24.16 15.90
CA GLN A 376 1.94 -25.55 15.77
C GLN A 376 3.39 -25.77 16.22
N GLN A 377 4.31 -24.87 15.88
CA GLN A 377 5.71 -24.95 16.28
C GLN A 377 5.88 -24.76 17.78
N ASP A 378 5.20 -23.79 18.39
CA ASP A 378 5.21 -23.57 19.85
C ASP A 378 4.64 -24.80 20.57
N ASN A 379 3.52 -25.35 20.10
CA ASN A 379 2.96 -26.58 20.66
C ASN A 379 3.91 -27.77 20.47
N ALA A 380 4.59 -27.88 19.33
CA ALA A 380 5.58 -28.94 19.08
C ALA A 380 6.84 -28.76 19.94
N MET A 381 7.30 -27.53 20.17
CA MET A 381 8.44 -27.22 21.02
C MET A 381 8.10 -27.52 22.49
N LEU A 382 6.93 -27.12 22.96
CA LEU A 382 6.41 -27.48 24.29
C LEU A 382 6.24 -29.01 24.45
N MET A 383 5.80 -29.71 23.40
CA MET A 383 5.71 -31.18 23.41
C MET A 383 7.10 -31.83 23.37
N ARG A 384 8.08 -31.24 22.69
CA ARG A 384 9.46 -31.75 22.59
C ARG A 384 10.20 -31.57 23.92
N ASP A 385 10.03 -30.42 24.55
CA ASP A 385 10.51 -30.12 25.91
C ASP A 385 9.62 -30.75 26.99
N SER A 386 9.13 -31.96 26.70
CA SER A 386 8.34 -32.77 27.62
C SER A 386 9.03 -32.99 28.96
N SER A 387 10.36 -32.84 29.06
CA SER A 387 11.10 -32.87 30.32
C SER A 387 10.61 -31.79 31.30
N SER A 388 10.37 -30.57 30.82
CA SER A 388 9.92 -29.44 31.66
C SER A 388 8.47 -29.63 32.13
N VAL A 389 7.57 -30.05 31.23
CA VAL A 389 6.16 -30.33 31.57
C VAL A 389 6.06 -31.55 32.50
N LYS A 390 6.81 -32.62 32.22
CA LYS A 390 6.91 -33.81 33.09
C LYS A 390 7.49 -33.45 34.45
N ALA A 391 8.50 -32.57 34.52
CA ALA A 391 9.09 -32.14 35.78
C ALA A 391 8.10 -31.36 36.66
N ILE A 392 7.36 -30.40 36.09
CA ILE A 392 6.32 -29.65 36.83
C ILE A 392 5.23 -30.61 37.34
N ALA A 393 4.79 -31.55 36.51
CA ALA A 393 3.81 -32.57 36.89
C ALA A 393 4.34 -33.48 38.02
N VAL A 394 5.61 -33.90 37.97
CA VAL A 394 6.24 -34.71 39.03
C VAL A 394 6.33 -33.93 40.34
N VAL A 395 6.78 -32.67 40.29
CA VAL A 395 6.84 -31.80 41.47
C VAL A 395 5.45 -31.65 42.09
N THR A 396 4.43 -31.32 41.30
CA THR A 396 3.06 -31.16 41.83
C THR A 396 2.48 -32.46 42.40
N LEU A 397 2.71 -33.61 41.76
CA LEU A 397 2.22 -34.92 42.22
C LEU A 397 2.88 -35.36 43.54
N VAL A 398 4.13 -34.97 43.79
CA VAL A 398 4.83 -35.23 45.06
C VAL A 398 4.46 -34.21 46.14
N PHE A 399 4.47 -32.91 45.81
CA PHE A 399 4.27 -31.85 46.79
C PHE A 399 2.82 -31.72 47.26
N LEU A 400 1.82 -31.93 46.42
CA LEU A 400 0.41 -31.79 46.81
C LEU A 400 -0.02 -32.75 47.94
N PRO A 401 0.26 -34.07 47.90
CA PRO A 401 -0.06 -34.96 49.00
C PRO A 401 0.79 -34.66 50.25
N ILE A 402 2.08 -34.36 50.10
CA ILE A 402 2.95 -34.00 51.23
C ILE A 402 2.45 -32.73 51.93
N THR A 403 2.03 -31.72 51.16
CA THR A 403 1.49 -30.46 51.68
C THR A 403 0.16 -30.69 52.38
N THR A 404 -0.68 -31.60 51.86
CA THR A 404 -1.93 -32.00 52.51
C THR A 404 -1.66 -32.63 53.88
N VAL A 405 -0.67 -33.52 53.99
CA VAL A 405 -0.25 -34.08 55.29
C VAL A 405 0.29 -33.01 56.22
N ALA A 406 1.18 -32.15 55.73
CA ALA A 406 1.75 -31.07 56.52
C ALA A 406 0.66 -30.13 57.07
N THR A 407 -0.38 -29.87 56.27
CA THR A 407 -1.55 -29.06 56.66
C THR A 407 -2.38 -29.77 57.72
N VAL A 408 -2.64 -31.07 57.58
CA VAL A 408 -3.38 -31.84 58.59
C VAL A 408 -2.58 -31.96 59.89
N CYS A 409 -1.27 -32.18 59.83
CA CYS A 409 -0.39 -32.15 60.99
C CYS A 409 -0.33 -30.76 61.64
N GLY A 410 -0.35 -29.67 60.85
CA GLY A 410 -0.37 -28.30 61.37
C GLY A 410 -1.70 -27.88 62.01
N SER A 411 -2.78 -28.65 61.81
CA SER A 411 -4.04 -28.45 62.52
C SER A 411 -3.92 -28.89 63.99
N GLU A 412 -4.84 -28.49 64.87
CA GLU A 412 -4.80 -28.73 66.34
C GLU A 412 -4.87 -30.21 66.79
N PHE A 413 -4.49 -31.15 65.93
CA PHE A 413 -4.35 -32.58 66.22
C PHE A 413 -3.23 -32.90 67.22
N PHE A 414 -2.33 -31.95 67.53
CA PHE A 414 -1.33 -32.05 68.59
C PHE A 414 -1.84 -31.43 69.90
N TYR A 415 -2.34 -32.23 70.83
CA TYR A 415 -2.73 -31.73 72.17
C TYR A 415 -1.51 -31.72 73.11
N THR A 416 -1.23 -30.57 73.72
CA THR A 416 -0.18 -30.45 74.75
C THR A 416 -0.81 -30.76 76.11
N ARG A 417 -0.47 -31.89 76.73
CA ARG A 417 -0.81 -32.11 78.15
C ARG A 417 0.18 -31.34 79.03
N SER A 418 -0.31 -30.78 80.13
CA SER A 418 0.32 -29.78 81.01
C SER A 418 1.63 -30.18 81.72
N GLU A 419 2.37 -31.18 81.25
CA GLU A 419 3.69 -31.53 81.78
C GLU A 419 4.65 -31.89 80.63
N GLY A 420 5.30 -30.86 80.09
CA GLY A 420 6.65 -30.91 79.49
C GLY A 420 6.94 -31.85 78.32
N GLY A 421 5.95 -32.54 77.75
CA GLY A 421 6.18 -33.52 76.69
C GLY A 421 5.16 -33.42 75.57
N ILE A 422 5.62 -33.02 74.38
CA ILE A 422 4.85 -33.15 73.15
C ILE A 422 4.75 -34.66 72.85
N ARG A 423 3.60 -35.28 73.15
CA ARG A 423 3.31 -36.66 72.73
C ARG A 423 2.34 -36.64 71.57
N MET A 424 2.83 -37.16 70.44
CA MET A 424 2.07 -37.35 69.21
C MET A 424 1.06 -38.49 69.40
N ASP A 425 -0.18 -38.29 68.98
CA ASP A 425 -1.21 -39.33 68.99
C ASP A 425 -0.72 -40.55 68.17
N PRO A 426 -0.80 -41.81 68.68
CA PRO A 426 -0.29 -42.99 67.98
C PRO A 426 -0.88 -43.17 66.57
N THR A 427 -2.06 -42.61 66.33
CA THR A 427 -2.79 -42.58 65.06
C THR A 427 -2.13 -41.71 63.99
N ALA A 428 -1.20 -40.81 64.35
CA ALA A 428 -0.54 -39.92 63.40
C ALA A 428 0.42 -40.67 62.43
N TRP A 429 0.96 -41.82 62.85
CA TRP A 429 1.75 -42.70 61.97
C TRP A 429 0.93 -43.23 60.78
N ILE A 430 -0.38 -43.38 60.95
CA ILE A 430 -1.28 -43.84 59.89
C ILE A 430 -1.44 -42.76 58.82
N MET A 431 -1.39 -41.46 59.18
CA MET A 431 -1.48 -40.36 58.21
C MET A 431 -0.24 -40.29 57.30
N PHE A 432 0.96 -40.47 57.87
CA PHE A 432 2.19 -40.56 57.08
C PHE A 432 2.20 -41.80 56.18
N GLY A 433 1.74 -42.94 56.70
CA GLY A 433 1.57 -44.16 55.92
C GLY A 433 0.60 -43.98 54.75
N LEU A 434 -0.57 -43.38 55.00
CA LEU A 434 -1.59 -43.14 53.99
C LEU A 434 -1.09 -42.20 52.89
N SER A 435 -0.31 -41.18 53.24
CA SER A 435 0.28 -40.29 52.24
C SER A 435 1.38 -40.95 51.42
N ALA A 436 2.23 -41.77 52.03
CA ALA A 436 3.25 -42.50 51.28
C ALA A 436 2.59 -43.46 50.26
N VAL A 437 1.52 -44.15 50.69
CA VAL A 437 0.71 -45.00 49.82
C VAL A 437 0.05 -44.20 48.71
N LEU A 438 -0.56 -43.05 49.02
CA LEU A 438 -1.22 -42.20 48.02
C LEU A 438 -0.24 -41.68 46.97
N SER A 439 0.94 -41.23 47.39
CA SER A 439 2.00 -40.79 46.47
C SER A 439 2.50 -41.93 45.58
N LEU A 440 2.70 -43.12 46.13
CA LEU A 440 3.11 -44.31 45.35
C LEU A 440 2.04 -44.73 44.34
N VAL A 441 0.77 -44.71 44.72
CA VAL A 441 -0.36 -45.04 43.84
C VAL A 441 -0.47 -44.02 42.71
N LEU A 442 -0.30 -42.72 42.99
CA LEU A 442 -0.29 -41.67 41.97
C LEU A 442 0.88 -41.84 40.99
N LEU A 443 2.09 -42.11 41.49
CA LEU A 443 3.27 -42.37 40.64
C LEU A 443 3.09 -43.63 39.78
N TRP A 444 2.50 -44.68 40.35
CA TRP A 444 2.21 -45.93 39.64
C TRP A 444 1.15 -45.73 38.54
N MET A 445 0.05 -45.06 38.84
CA MET A 445 -0.97 -44.70 37.85
C MET A 445 -0.41 -43.82 36.74
N TRP A 446 0.43 -42.83 37.09
CA TRP A 446 1.12 -42.00 36.12
C TRP A 446 1.97 -42.84 35.17
N ASN A 447 2.88 -43.67 35.70
CA ASN A 447 3.78 -44.49 34.90
C ASN A 447 3.00 -45.42 33.96
N PHE A 448 1.95 -46.05 34.46
CA PHE A 448 1.07 -46.90 33.66
C PHE A 448 0.32 -46.12 32.57
N TYR A 449 -0.22 -44.95 32.90
CA TYR A 449 -0.94 -44.11 31.95
C TYR A 449 -0.02 -43.54 30.87
N THR A 450 1.20 -43.12 31.24
CA THR A 450 2.20 -42.64 30.28
C THR A 450 2.65 -43.73 29.32
N GLN A 451 2.92 -44.95 29.83
CA GLN A 451 3.28 -46.08 28.98
C GLN A 451 2.14 -46.44 28.01
N SER A 452 0.90 -46.51 28.51
CA SER A 452 -0.27 -46.82 27.68
C SER A 452 -0.52 -45.77 26.58
N LEU A 453 -0.31 -44.48 26.89
CA LEU A 453 -0.39 -43.40 25.91
C LEU A 453 0.70 -43.52 24.84
N GLU A 454 1.94 -43.74 25.25
CA GLU A 454 3.06 -43.91 24.32
C GLU A 454 2.83 -45.07 23.34
N GLU A 455 2.29 -46.20 23.81
CA GLU A 455 1.91 -47.32 22.95
C GLU A 455 0.79 -46.99 21.97
N LYS A 456 -0.19 -46.17 22.37
CA LYS A 456 -1.29 -45.74 21.47
C LYS A 456 -0.77 -44.76 20.42
N PHE A 457 0.09 -43.82 20.78
CA PHE A 457 0.74 -42.90 19.83
C PHE A 457 1.68 -43.63 18.86
N ALA A 458 2.45 -44.62 19.34
CA ALA A 458 3.32 -45.44 18.49
C ALA A 458 2.52 -46.25 17.46
N ARG A 459 1.37 -46.82 17.87
CA ARG A 459 0.44 -47.52 16.97
C ARG A 459 -0.20 -46.56 15.95
N GLY A 460 -0.56 -45.34 16.35
CA GLY A 460 -1.09 -44.30 15.46
C GLY A 460 -0.07 -43.86 14.39
N ARG A 461 1.18 -43.62 14.78
CA ARG A 461 2.27 -43.23 13.86
C ARG A 461 2.55 -44.30 12.79
N ARG A 462 2.56 -45.59 13.17
CA ARG A 462 2.75 -46.71 12.22
C ARG A 462 1.61 -46.82 11.21
N ARG A 463 0.36 -46.55 11.61
CA ARG A 463 -0.79 -46.54 10.70
C ARG A 463 -0.74 -45.36 9.72
N ALA A 464 -0.32 -44.18 10.15
CA ALA A 464 -0.17 -43.00 9.30
C ALA A 464 0.93 -43.18 8.23
N MET A 465 2.08 -43.77 8.59
CA MET A 465 3.12 -44.10 7.60
C MET A 465 2.66 -45.14 6.56
N ASN A 466 1.92 -46.17 6.98
CA ASN A 466 1.36 -47.15 6.05
C ASN A 466 0.23 -46.57 5.17
N GLY A 467 -0.41 -45.47 5.57
CA GLY A 467 -1.41 -44.76 4.77
C GLY A 467 -0.81 -43.85 3.69
N ARG A 468 0.30 -43.16 4.00
CA ARG A 468 0.99 -42.28 3.04
C ARG A 468 1.63 -43.02 1.87
N GLY A 469 2.15 -44.22 2.08
CA GLY A 469 2.73 -45.05 1.01
C GLY A 469 1.73 -45.54 -0.05
N LYS A 470 0.42 -45.28 0.11
CA LYS A 470 -0.63 -45.71 -0.84
C LYS A 470 -1.20 -44.57 -1.70
N GLN A 471 -0.80 -43.32 -1.46
CA GLN A 471 -1.29 -42.14 -2.22
C GLN A 471 -0.29 -41.51 -3.20
N ASP A 472 0.97 -41.98 -3.25
CA ASP A 472 1.98 -41.49 -4.21
C ASP A 472 1.80 -42.04 -5.66
N GLY A 473 0.63 -42.60 -5.98
CA GLY A 473 0.29 -43.08 -7.31
C GLY A 473 -0.89 -42.31 -7.92
N LYS A 474 -0.57 -41.29 -8.75
CA LYS A 474 -1.46 -40.50 -9.63
C LYS A 474 -2.25 -39.35 -8.97
N LEU A 475 -1.65 -38.17 -9.01
CA LEU A 475 -2.36 -36.94 -9.37
C LEU A 475 -1.84 -36.48 -10.74
N VAL A 476 -2.51 -36.94 -11.80
CA VAL A 476 -2.36 -36.38 -13.15
C VAL A 476 -3.23 -35.14 -13.19
N PHE A 477 -2.63 -33.96 -13.20
CA PHE A 477 -3.33 -32.74 -13.62
C PHE A 477 -3.52 -32.83 -15.14
N SER A 478 -4.77 -32.98 -15.59
CA SER A 478 -5.11 -32.74 -16.98
C SER A 478 -5.09 -31.23 -17.24
N ALA A 479 -4.37 -30.85 -18.29
CA ALA A 479 -4.27 -29.49 -18.81
C ALA A 479 -5.62 -28.89 -19.21
#